data_AF-A0AA36IYV7-F1
#
_entry.id   AF-A0AA36IYV7-F1
#
_cell.length_a   1.000
_cell.length_b   1.000
_cell.length_c   1.000
_cell.angle_alpha   90.00
_cell.angle_beta   90.00
_cell.angle_gamma   90.00
#
_symmetry.space_group_name_H-M   'P 1'
#
loop_
_entity.id
_entity.type
_entity.pdbx_description
1 polymer ?
#
loop_
_entity_poly.entity_id
_entity_poly.type
_entity_poly.pdbx_seq_one_letter_code
_entity_poly.pdbx_strand_id
1 'polypeptide(L)'
;MLTSRSMGRSLFRALTTALRSLPKRRAPCVRFFSDAEIAMPEGRKQADTRIYRPMTETERTYLNPAHFFMLLRAHGTSFFAGVPDSLLKDICAFITDNVPAKQHVIAANEGTALAMAAGHHLATGKIACVYLQNSGLGNTINPLLSLCSQKVYAIPALLLIGWRGEPGKKDEPQHLLQGALTPTMLQHMGVPYEILPDYAEGAFEVITKAYAHMEKEKEPFALLVKKETFETYRLAMQAEVFSGEDMLHREEILEELIECFPSSPLVTTTGFTSREMFELRVQKGQSHGHDFLTVGSMGHCSSIALGVALARPQEVLCIDGDGAGLMHMGAFATIGNSGLRNFKHVLINNAVHDSVGGQPTGSVNIDFPGVARACGYKEAMRARGAHEVREALRKLKDTPGPCFLEIQALPGARADLGRPTTSTHENKDAFMDLLREPEK
;
A
#
# COMPACT_ATOMS: atom_id res chain seq x y z
N MET A 1 -27.15 -31.46 -13.94
CA MET A 1 -27.00 -31.94 -12.55
C MET A 1 -25.78 -32.86 -12.45
N LEU A 2 -24.64 -32.30 -12.04
CA LEU A 2 -23.46 -33.02 -11.60
C LEU A 2 -23.18 -32.45 -10.21
N THR A 3 -23.13 -33.32 -9.20
CA THR A 3 -23.13 -32.91 -7.79
C THR A 3 -21.75 -32.40 -7.34
N SER A 4 -21.76 -31.39 -6.47
CA SER A 4 -20.61 -30.67 -5.88
C SER A 4 -19.55 -31.55 -5.21
N ARG A 5 -19.86 -32.84 -4.96
CA ARG A 5 -18.91 -33.82 -4.39
C ARG A 5 -17.82 -34.28 -5.37
N SER A 6 -18.03 -34.16 -6.69
CA SER A 6 -17.04 -34.63 -7.68
C SER A 6 -15.89 -33.64 -7.90
N MET A 7 -16.15 -32.33 -7.81
CA MET A 7 -15.14 -31.27 -7.92
C MET A 7 -14.16 -31.26 -6.73
N GLY A 8 -14.67 -31.45 -5.50
CA GLY A 8 -13.82 -31.47 -4.30
C GLY A 8 -12.77 -32.58 -4.27
N ARG A 9 -13.08 -33.75 -4.85
CA ARG A 9 -12.13 -34.87 -4.94
C ARG A 9 -11.03 -34.67 -5.99
N SER A 10 -11.32 -33.91 -7.04
CA SER A 10 -10.36 -33.55 -8.09
C SER A 10 -9.33 -32.54 -7.57
N LEU A 11 -9.81 -31.52 -6.84
CA LEU A 11 -8.97 -30.48 -6.23
C LEU A 11 -8.03 -31.06 -5.16
N PHE A 12 -8.52 -31.97 -4.32
CA PHE A 12 -7.73 -32.62 -3.26
C PHE A 12 -6.59 -33.48 -3.82
N ARG A 13 -6.79 -34.11 -4.99
CA ARG A 13 -5.75 -34.87 -5.72
C ARG A 13 -4.69 -33.96 -6.36
N ALA A 14 -5.07 -32.78 -6.82
CA ALA A 14 -4.11 -31.80 -7.36
C ALA A 14 -3.19 -31.25 -6.25
N LEU A 15 -3.74 -30.93 -5.07
CA LEU A 15 -2.99 -30.46 -3.90
C LEU A 15 -1.98 -31.50 -3.37
N THR A 16 -2.36 -32.78 -3.35
CA THR A 16 -1.45 -33.85 -2.89
C THR A 16 -0.31 -34.17 -3.88
N THR A 17 -0.47 -33.83 -5.15
CA THR A 17 0.55 -34.07 -6.18
C THR A 17 1.61 -32.95 -6.17
N ALA A 18 1.21 -31.70 -5.92
CA ALA A 18 2.12 -30.56 -5.79
C ALA A 18 3.02 -30.63 -4.54
N LEU A 19 2.53 -31.20 -3.44
CA LEU A 19 3.32 -31.37 -2.21
C LEU A 19 4.41 -32.45 -2.31
N ARG A 20 4.35 -33.34 -3.32
CA ARG A 20 5.34 -34.41 -3.52
C ARG A 20 6.57 -34.01 -4.34
N SER A 21 6.59 -32.83 -4.93
CA SER A 21 7.70 -32.36 -5.79
C SER A 21 8.75 -31.49 -5.08
N LEU A 22 8.73 -31.41 -3.74
CA LEU A 22 9.75 -30.71 -2.96
C LEU A 22 10.87 -31.67 -2.49
N PRO A 23 12.16 -31.29 -2.57
CA PRO A 23 13.28 -32.19 -2.27
C PRO A 23 13.40 -32.47 -0.76
N LYS A 24 13.39 -33.76 -0.39
CA LYS A 24 13.53 -34.25 1.00
C LYS A 24 14.99 -34.22 1.46
N ARG A 25 15.31 -33.45 2.50
CA ARG A 25 16.54 -33.63 3.30
C ARG A 25 16.32 -34.74 4.36
N ARG A 26 17.28 -35.66 4.46
CA ARG A 26 17.29 -36.83 5.36
C ARG A 26 17.62 -36.45 6.81
N ALA A 27 16.98 -37.11 7.77
CA ALA A 27 17.44 -37.26 9.15
C ALA A 27 17.60 -38.76 9.49
N PRO A 28 18.50 -39.14 10.43
CA PRO A 28 19.06 -40.49 10.46
C PRO A 28 18.32 -41.48 11.37
N CYS A 29 18.59 -42.74 11.03
CA CYS A 29 18.11 -44.02 11.54
C CYS A 29 18.27 -44.23 13.06
N VAL A 30 17.30 -44.90 13.69
CA VAL A 30 17.48 -45.55 15.01
C VAL A 30 17.15 -47.04 14.89
N ARG A 31 18.01 -47.85 15.52
CA ARG A 31 18.15 -49.31 15.39
C ARG A 31 17.03 -50.10 16.05
N PHE A 32 16.80 -51.30 15.50
CA PHE A 32 16.03 -52.40 16.07
C PHE A 32 16.70 -52.99 17.32
N PHE A 33 15.90 -53.36 18.32
CA PHE A 33 16.22 -54.40 19.31
C PHE A 33 15.01 -55.31 19.51
N SER A 34 15.31 -56.59 19.66
CA SER A 34 14.45 -57.78 19.67
C SER A 34 13.87 -58.13 21.06
N ASP A 35 12.69 -58.75 21.01
CA ASP A 35 12.08 -59.74 21.91
C ASP A 35 12.39 -59.74 23.41
N ALA A 36 11.35 -59.45 24.22
CA ALA A 36 11.18 -60.02 25.55
C ALA A 36 9.68 -60.09 25.93
N GLU A 37 9.19 -61.33 25.94
CA GLU A 37 8.22 -61.98 26.83
C GLU A 37 6.95 -61.27 27.36
N ILE A 38 5.85 -62.00 27.15
CA ILE A 38 4.49 -61.75 27.61
C ILE A 38 4.39 -62.09 29.10
N ALA A 39 4.03 -61.09 29.92
CA ALA A 39 3.43 -61.30 31.22
C ALA A 39 2.18 -60.42 31.31
N MET A 40 1.03 -61.02 31.61
CA MET A 40 -0.24 -60.33 31.86
C MET A 40 -0.35 -60.04 33.36
N PRO A 41 -0.40 -58.78 33.82
CA PRO A 41 -0.92 -58.46 35.14
C PRO A 41 -2.33 -57.89 35.04
N GLU A 42 -3.15 -58.39 35.96
CA GLU A 42 -4.53 -58.02 36.22
C GLU A 42 -4.72 -56.51 36.46
N GLY A 43 -5.91 -56.03 36.08
CA GLY A 43 -6.58 -54.95 36.79
C GLY A 43 -5.93 -53.56 36.74
N ARG A 44 -6.01 -52.88 35.60
CA ARG A 44 -6.06 -51.41 35.58
C ARG A 44 -7.27 -50.95 34.79
N LYS A 45 -8.20 -50.29 35.47
CA LYS A 45 -9.21 -49.43 34.82
C LYS A 45 -8.44 -48.50 33.90
N GLN A 46 -8.53 -48.73 32.60
CA GLN A 46 -7.97 -47.84 31.61
C GLN A 46 -8.78 -46.55 31.70
N ALA A 47 -8.24 -45.56 32.42
CA ALA A 47 -8.81 -44.23 32.43
C ALA A 47 -8.93 -43.80 30.97
N ASP A 48 -10.13 -43.42 30.57
CA ASP A 48 -10.40 -42.91 29.24
C ASP A 48 -9.46 -41.71 29.00
N THR A 49 -8.41 -41.90 28.21
CA THR A 49 -7.44 -40.85 27.88
C THR A 49 -7.95 -39.93 26.79
N ARG A 50 -9.22 -40.05 26.40
CA ARG A 50 -9.88 -39.06 25.56
C ARG A 50 -10.06 -37.77 26.36
N ILE A 51 -9.07 -36.90 26.25
CA ILE A 51 -9.20 -35.49 26.63
C ILE A 51 -10.24 -34.89 25.68
N TYR A 52 -11.46 -34.71 26.15
CA TYR A 52 -12.43 -33.86 25.49
C TYR A 52 -11.87 -32.43 25.52
N ARG A 53 -11.29 -31.98 24.41
CA ARG A 53 -11.00 -30.56 24.22
C ARG A 53 -12.35 -29.87 24.10
N PRO A 54 -12.73 -28.98 25.04
CA PRO A 54 -13.89 -28.13 24.82
C PRO A 54 -13.70 -27.43 23.47
N MET A 55 -14.67 -27.49 22.57
CA MET A 55 -14.71 -26.53 21.45
C MET A 55 -15.13 -25.18 22.05
N THR A 56 -14.20 -24.55 22.77
CA THR A 56 -14.27 -23.12 23.02
C THR A 56 -13.73 -22.45 21.77
N GLU A 57 -14.62 -21.90 20.94
CA GLU A 57 -14.28 -20.86 19.97
C GLU A 57 -13.66 -19.68 20.73
N THR A 58 -12.38 -19.76 21.05
CA THR A 58 -11.67 -18.70 21.79
C THR A 58 -10.28 -18.41 21.23
N GLU A 59 -9.80 -19.17 20.24
CA GLU A 59 -8.62 -18.77 19.48
C GLU A 59 -9.08 -17.99 18.26
N ARG A 60 -8.76 -16.69 18.24
CA ARG A 60 -8.96 -15.87 17.06
C ARG A 60 -8.11 -16.46 15.93
N THR A 61 -8.78 -16.92 14.88
CA THR A 61 -8.11 -17.43 13.69
C THR A 61 -7.91 -16.29 12.71
N TYR A 62 -6.77 -16.30 12.04
CA TYR A 62 -6.44 -15.37 10.97
C TYR A 62 -6.25 -16.15 9.68
N LEU A 63 -6.55 -15.53 8.56
CA LEU A 63 -6.47 -16.20 7.28
C LEU A 63 -5.01 -16.28 6.85
N ASN A 64 -4.50 -17.49 6.66
CA ASN A 64 -3.15 -17.69 6.15
C ASN A 64 -3.02 -17.11 4.72
N PRO A 65 -2.08 -16.18 4.45
CA PRO A 65 -1.90 -15.58 3.11
C PRO A 65 -1.67 -16.61 2.00
N ALA A 66 -0.94 -17.69 2.27
CA ALA A 66 -0.68 -18.75 1.30
C ALA A 66 -1.97 -19.50 0.94
N HIS A 67 -2.83 -19.76 1.94
CA HIS A 67 -4.11 -20.39 1.69
C HIS A 67 -5.00 -19.51 0.81
N PHE A 68 -5.18 -18.24 1.17
CA PHE A 68 -5.96 -17.29 0.37
C PHE A 68 -5.42 -17.18 -1.06
N PHE A 69 -4.11 -17.01 -1.22
CA PHE A 69 -3.47 -16.98 -2.54
C PHE A 69 -3.80 -18.24 -3.35
N MET A 70 -3.74 -19.41 -2.72
CA MET A 70 -4.01 -20.67 -3.41
C MET A 70 -5.47 -20.82 -3.83
N LEU A 71 -6.42 -20.27 -3.07
CA LEU A 71 -7.82 -20.18 -3.48
C LEU A 71 -7.95 -19.36 -4.77
N LEU A 72 -7.29 -18.19 -4.87
CA LEU A 72 -7.30 -17.38 -6.10
C LEU A 72 -6.69 -18.13 -7.29
N ARG A 73 -5.54 -18.79 -7.08
CA ARG A 73 -4.87 -19.59 -8.12
C ARG A 73 -5.72 -20.76 -8.60
N ALA A 74 -6.48 -21.40 -7.71
CA ALA A 74 -7.37 -22.51 -8.06
C ALA A 74 -8.51 -22.08 -9.00
N HIS A 75 -8.94 -20.81 -8.92
CA HIS A 75 -9.87 -20.19 -9.86
C HIS A 75 -9.20 -19.62 -11.12
N GLY A 76 -7.91 -19.89 -11.34
CA GLY A 76 -7.20 -19.51 -12.57
C GLY A 76 -6.60 -18.11 -12.57
N THR A 77 -6.74 -17.33 -11.49
CA THR A 77 -6.13 -16.01 -11.38
C THR A 77 -4.61 -16.13 -11.45
N SER A 78 -4.03 -15.43 -12.42
CA SER A 78 -2.57 -15.47 -12.65
C SER A 78 -1.90 -14.12 -12.72
N PHE A 79 -2.68 -13.03 -12.63
CA PHE A 79 -2.18 -11.67 -12.69
C PHE A 79 -2.70 -10.87 -11.51
N PHE A 80 -1.79 -10.11 -10.90
CA PHE A 80 -2.03 -9.29 -9.73
C PHE A 80 -1.52 -7.88 -10.02
N ALA A 81 -2.32 -6.87 -9.74
CA ALA A 81 -1.86 -5.49 -9.80
C ALA A 81 -2.45 -4.68 -8.66
N GLY A 82 -1.79 -3.62 -8.22
CA GLY A 82 -2.38 -2.79 -7.17
C GLY A 82 -1.43 -1.81 -6.52
N VAL A 83 -2.00 -1.02 -5.61
CA VAL A 83 -1.26 -0.10 -4.73
C VAL A 83 -1.26 -0.70 -3.32
N PRO A 84 -0.10 -0.82 -2.66
CA PRO A 84 -0.02 -1.45 -1.34
C PRO A 84 -0.86 -0.72 -0.29
N ASP A 85 -1.46 -1.50 0.61
CA ASP A 85 -2.25 -1.03 1.76
C ASP A 85 -1.78 -1.76 3.02
N SER A 86 -1.84 -1.11 4.19
CA SER A 86 -1.36 -1.72 5.42
C SER A 86 -2.29 -2.80 6.00
N LEU A 87 -3.57 -2.89 5.60
CA LEU A 87 -4.41 -4.05 5.96
C LEU A 87 -4.13 -5.25 5.03
N LEU A 88 -3.62 -4.97 3.83
CA LEU A 88 -3.24 -5.98 2.84
C LEU A 88 -1.75 -6.32 2.86
N LYS A 89 -0.94 -5.70 3.75
CA LYS A 89 0.53 -5.81 3.72
C LYS A 89 1.03 -7.26 3.67
N ASP A 90 0.40 -8.15 4.44
CA ASP A 90 0.84 -9.53 4.59
C ASP A 90 0.55 -10.35 3.32
N ILE A 91 -0.63 -10.18 2.73
CA ILE A 91 -0.96 -10.83 1.46
C ILE A 91 -0.20 -10.21 0.27
N CYS A 92 0.00 -8.88 0.26
CA CYS A 92 0.81 -8.21 -0.76
C CYS A 92 2.27 -8.67 -0.71
N ALA A 93 2.84 -8.81 0.49
CA ALA A 93 4.19 -9.36 0.66
C ALA A 93 4.25 -10.81 0.17
N PHE A 94 3.26 -11.65 0.51
CA PHE A 94 3.20 -13.02 0.02
C PHE A 94 3.12 -13.09 -1.52
N ILE A 95 2.27 -12.28 -2.15
CA ILE A 95 2.15 -12.19 -3.61
C ILE A 95 3.49 -11.77 -4.23
N THR A 96 4.15 -10.76 -3.66
CA THR A 96 5.45 -10.25 -4.13
C THR A 96 6.51 -11.36 -4.15
N ASP A 97 6.59 -12.19 -3.10
CA ASP A 97 7.57 -13.27 -3.02
C ASP A 97 7.25 -14.48 -3.92
N ASN A 98 5.97 -14.70 -4.26
CA ASN A 98 5.51 -15.95 -4.87
C ASN A 98 4.99 -15.80 -6.31
N VAL A 99 4.90 -14.58 -6.83
CA VAL A 99 4.43 -14.32 -8.20
C VAL A 99 5.57 -13.73 -9.04
N PRO A 100 5.84 -14.26 -10.24
CA PRO A 100 6.86 -13.68 -11.12
C PRO A 100 6.54 -12.21 -11.47
N ALA A 101 7.58 -11.37 -11.60
CA ALA A 101 7.42 -9.93 -11.91
C ALA A 101 6.54 -9.62 -13.14
N LYS A 102 6.52 -10.50 -14.15
CA LYS A 102 5.63 -10.36 -15.33
C LYS A 102 4.14 -10.58 -15.05
N GLN A 103 3.81 -11.07 -13.86
CA GLN A 103 2.47 -11.45 -13.40
C GLN A 103 2.03 -10.69 -12.13
N HIS A 104 2.91 -9.87 -11.56
CA HIS A 104 2.59 -9.01 -10.43
C HIS A 104 3.17 -7.61 -10.66
N VAL A 105 2.29 -6.61 -10.70
CA VAL A 105 2.68 -5.22 -10.92
C VAL A 105 2.20 -4.35 -9.76
N ILE A 106 3.14 -3.79 -9.01
CA ILE A 106 2.85 -2.69 -8.09
C ILE A 106 2.63 -1.45 -8.98
N ALA A 107 1.39 -0.99 -9.07
CA ALA A 107 1.01 0.08 -9.98
C ALA A 107 1.23 1.45 -9.33
N ALA A 108 1.45 2.48 -10.15
CA ALA A 108 1.56 3.86 -9.67
C ALA A 108 0.24 4.37 -9.03
N ASN A 109 -0.91 3.96 -9.58
CA ASN A 109 -2.23 4.25 -9.02
C ASN A 109 -3.22 3.11 -9.29
N GLU A 110 -4.31 3.07 -8.53
CA GLU A 110 -5.31 2.01 -8.56
C GLU A 110 -6.07 1.95 -9.88
N GLY A 111 -6.29 3.10 -10.53
CA GLY A 111 -6.92 3.15 -11.85
C GLY A 111 -6.08 2.45 -12.91
N THR A 112 -4.76 2.64 -12.87
CA THR A 112 -3.80 1.96 -13.75
C THR A 112 -3.73 0.47 -13.43
N ALA A 113 -3.80 0.09 -12.15
CA ALA A 113 -3.89 -1.32 -11.76
C ALA A 113 -5.12 -2.02 -12.36
N LEU A 114 -6.28 -1.36 -12.29
CA LEU A 114 -7.52 -1.88 -12.88
C LEU A 114 -7.45 -1.93 -14.41
N ALA A 115 -6.87 -0.92 -15.06
CA ALA A 115 -6.66 -0.93 -16.51
C ALA A 115 -5.72 -2.07 -16.96
N MET A 116 -4.64 -2.33 -16.22
CA MET A 116 -3.74 -3.47 -16.49
C MET A 116 -4.46 -4.81 -16.30
N ALA A 117 -5.27 -4.94 -15.24
CA ALA A 117 -6.10 -6.12 -15.02
C ALA A 117 -7.08 -6.34 -16.18
N ALA A 118 -7.70 -5.28 -16.68
CA ALA A 118 -8.56 -5.35 -17.85
C ALA A 118 -7.80 -5.77 -19.11
N GLY A 119 -6.61 -5.19 -19.36
CA GLY A 119 -5.73 -5.62 -20.45
C GLY A 119 -5.32 -7.09 -20.37
N HIS A 120 -5.03 -7.58 -19.16
CA HIS A 120 -4.74 -9.00 -18.92
C HIS A 120 -5.95 -9.89 -19.25
N HIS A 121 -7.15 -9.48 -18.84
CA HIS A 121 -8.38 -10.19 -19.16
C HIS A 121 -8.61 -10.25 -20.68
N LEU A 122 -8.48 -9.12 -21.37
CA LEU A 122 -8.63 -9.04 -22.83
C LEU A 122 -7.65 -9.97 -23.55
N ALA A 123 -6.43 -10.12 -23.05
CA ALA A 123 -5.40 -10.96 -23.67
C ALA A 123 -5.55 -12.46 -23.36
N THR A 124 -6.18 -12.84 -22.24
CA THR A 124 -6.11 -14.23 -21.73
C THR A 124 -7.46 -14.86 -21.39
N GLY A 125 -8.53 -14.07 -21.30
CA GLY A 125 -9.82 -14.46 -20.75
C GLY A 125 -9.82 -14.72 -19.23
N LYS A 126 -8.68 -14.56 -18.54
CA LYS A 126 -8.56 -14.84 -17.10
C LYS A 126 -8.94 -13.64 -16.26
N ILE A 127 -9.49 -13.89 -15.08
CA ILE A 127 -9.80 -12.86 -14.10
C ILE A 127 -8.50 -12.48 -13.38
N ALA A 128 -8.22 -11.19 -13.29
CA ALA A 128 -7.10 -10.64 -12.55
C ALA A 128 -7.55 -10.17 -11.15
N CYS A 129 -6.61 -10.12 -10.22
CA CYS A 129 -6.83 -9.58 -8.88
C CYS A 129 -6.21 -8.17 -8.78
N VAL A 130 -7.02 -7.19 -8.39
CA VAL A 130 -6.61 -5.80 -8.17
C VAL A 130 -6.69 -5.51 -6.68
N TYR A 131 -5.55 -5.23 -6.04
CA TYR A 131 -5.51 -4.89 -4.61
C TYR A 131 -5.34 -3.39 -4.39
N LEU A 132 -6.03 -2.86 -3.38
CA LEU A 132 -6.02 -1.42 -3.06
C LEU A 132 -6.55 -1.15 -1.65
N GLN A 133 -6.23 0.02 -1.10
CA GLN A 133 -6.99 0.58 0.02
C GLN A 133 -8.35 1.11 -0.48
N ASN A 134 -9.38 1.11 0.35
CA ASN A 134 -10.69 1.70 0.01
C ASN A 134 -10.63 3.18 -0.38
N SER A 135 -9.66 3.94 0.11
CA SER A 135 -9.41 5.32 -0.37
C SER A 135 -9.08 5.38 -1.86
N GLY A 136 -8.41 4.35 -2.36
CA GLY A 136 -8.03 4.18 -3.76
C GLY A 136 -9.22 3.94 -4.70
N LEU A 137 -10.42 3.66 -4.17
CA LEU A 137 -11.63 3.59 -4.99
C LEU A 137 -11.86 4.88 -5.79
N GLY A 138 -11.47 6.03 -5.26
CA GLY A 138 -11.53 7.30 -6.01
C GLY A 138 -10.80 7.24 -7.35
N ASN A 139 -9.60 6.63 -7.36
CA ASN A 139 -8.80 6.44 -8.58
C ASN A 139 -9.37 5.36 -9.52
N THR A 140 -10.18 4.43 -9.01
CA THR A 140 -10.77 3.38 -9.83
C THR A 140 -12.10 3.77 -10.44
N ILE A 141 -12.84 4.76 -9.92
CA ILE A 141 -14.21 5.11 -10.39
C ILE A 141 -14.29 5.17 -11.91
N ASN A 142 -13.38 5.91 -12.57
CA ASN A 142 -13.42 6.04 -14.02
C ASN A 142 -13.23 4.68 -14.73
N PRO A 143 -12.09 3.96 -14.61
CA PRO A 143 -11.94 2.67 -15.28
C PRO A 143 -12.97 1.62 -14.82
N LEU A 144 -13.45 1.68 -13.58
CA LEU A 144 -14.47 0.75 -13.09
C LEU A 144 -15.80 0.91 -13.85
N LEU A 145 -16.26 2.16 -14.02
CA LEU A 145 -17.55 2.45 -14.65
C LEU A 145 -17.47 2.52 -16.17
N SER A 146 -16.37 3.03 -16.73
CA SER A 146 -16.21 3.27 -18.17
C SER A 146 -15.48 2.16 -18.92
N LEU A 147 -14.83 1.23 -18.20
CA LEU A 147 -14.14 0.08 -18.80
C LEU A 147 -14.72 -1.25 -18.30
N CYS A 148 -14.77 -1.47 -16.98
CA CYS A 148 -15.12 -2.79 -16.45
C CYS A 148 -16.62 -3.08 -16.35
N SER A 149 -17.47 -2.05 -16.34
CA SER A 149 -18.92 -2.21 -16.23
C SER A 149 -19.51 -3.14 -17.28
N GLN A 150 -20.50 -3.96 -16.88
CA GLN A 150 -21.28 -4.83 -17.76
C GLN A 150 -21.94 -4.06 -18.92
N LYS A 151 -22.28 -2.78 -18.71
CA LYS A 151 -22.91 -1.92 -19.73
C LYS A 151 -21.94 -1.38 -20.78
N VAL A 152 -20.63 -1.57 -20.61
CA VAL A 152 -19.61 -1.07 -21.52
C VAL A 152 -18.83 -2.21 -22.17
N TYR A 153 -17.80 -2.76 -21.52
CA TYR A 153 -17.01 -3.88 -22.05
C TYR A 153 -17.18 -5.19 -21.28
N ALA A 154 -17.89 -5.17 -20.13
CA ALA A 154 -18.14 -6.37 -19.32
C ALA A 154 -16.85 -7.14 -18.98
N ILE A 155 -15.90 -6.44 -18.34
CA ILE A 155 -14.59 -7.00 -18.00
C ILE A 155 -14.57 -7.34 -16.51
N PRO A 156 -14.52 -8.65 -16.15
CA PRO A 156 -14.47 -9.07 -14.76
C PRO A 156 -13.07 -8.83 -14.15
N ALA A 157 -13.08 -8.41 -12.89
CA ALA A 157 -11.89 -8.28 -12.05
C ALA A 157 -12.26 -8.51 -10.58
N LEU A 158 -11.38 -9.19 -9.84
CA LEU A 158 -11.52 -9.30 -8.40
C LEU A 158 -10.87 -8.07 -7.75
N LEU A 159 -11.63 -7.28 -7.01
CA LEU A 159 -11.11 -6.16 -6.23
C LEU A 159 -10.87 -6.63 -4.79
N LEU A 160 -9.61 -6.66 -4.34
CA LEU A 160 -9.25 -6.93 -2.96
C LEU A 160 -9.00 -5.62 -2.23
N ILE A 161 -9.96 -5.17 -1.43
CA ILE A 161 -9.99 -3.81 -0.89
C ILE A 161 -9.74 -3.84 0.62
N GLY A 162 -8.64 -3.25 1.07
CA GLY A 162 -8.40 -2.96 2.49
C GLY A 162 -9.42 -1.94 3.00
N TRP A 163 -10.30 -2.34 3.92
CA TRP A 163 -11.40 -1.53 4.43
C TRP A 163 -10.99 -0.77 5.70
N ARG A 164 -10.29 0.35 5.50
CA ARG A 164 -9.96 1.30 6.57
C ARG A 164 -11.19 2.08 7.02
N GLY A 165 -11.22 2.49 8.28
CA GLY A 165 -12.33 3.27 8.84
C GLY A 165 -13.63 2.47 8.97
N GLU A 166 -13.55 1.16 9.22
CA GLU A 166 -14.72 0.32 9.51
C GLU A 166 -15.59 0.97 10.60
N PRO A 167 -16.92 1.13 10.39
CA PRO A 167 -17.81 1.70 11.39
C PRO A 167 -17.69 1.01 12.76
N GLY A 168 -17.55 1.82 13.82
CA GLY A 168 -17.39 1.33 15.19
C GLY A 168 -15.97 0.89 15.56
N LYS A 169 -14.98 1.05 14.67
CA LYS A 169 -13.56 0.83 14.96
C LYS A 169 -12.78 2.14 14.96
N LYS A 170 -11.76 2.22 15.82
CA LYS A 170 -10.83 3.36 15.84
C LYS A 170 -9.88 3.26 14.64
N ASP A 171 -9.78 4.33 13.89
CA ASP A 171 -8.83 4.52 12.78
C ASP A 171 -8.52 6.02 12.67
N GLU A 172 -7.68 6.39 11.71
CA GLU A 172 -7.32 7.79 11.46
C GLU A 172 -8.52 8.61 10.93
N PRO A 173 -8.60 9.91 11.27
CA PRO A 173 -9.75 10.76 10.90
C PRO A 173 -10.10 10.71 9.42
N GLN A 174 -9.10 10.70 8.54
CA GLN A 174 -9.29 10.64 7.08
C GLN A 174 -9.88 9.31 6.59
N HIS A 175 -9.74 8.22 7.35
CA HIS A 175 -10.29 6.92 6.99
C HIS A 175 -11.76 6.78 7.38
N LEU A 176 -12.21 7.44 8.46
CA LEU A 176 -13.53 7.22 9.06
C LEU A 176 -14.68 7.45 8.08
N LEU A 177 -14.65 8.57 7.35
CA LEU A 177 -15.70 8.89 6.38
C LEU A 177 -15.69 7.91 5.20
N GLN A 178 -14.51 7.63 4.65
CA GLN A 178 -14.38 6.71 3.52
C GLN A 178 -14.80 5.29 3.89
N GLY A 179 -14.40 4.80 5.06
CA GLY A 179 -14.79 3.49 5.56
C GLY A 179 -16.29 3.35 5.72
N ALA A 180 -16.96 4.34 6.31
CA ALA A 180 -18.42 4.35 6.42
C ALA A 180 -19.12 4.36 5.05
N LEU A 181 -18.57 5.07 4.05
CA LEU A 181 -19.17 5.19 2.71
C LEU A 181 -18.81 4.05 1.75
N THR A 182 -17.75 3.28 2.03
CA THR A 182 -17.23 2.25 1.10
C THR A 182 -18.31 1.27 0.62
N PRO A 183 -19.15 0.68 1.51
CA PRO A 183 -20.23 -0.21 1.08
C PRO A 183 -21.23 0.46 0.13
N THR A 184 -21.66 1.69 0.46
CA THR A 184 -22.62 2.48 -0.32
C THR A 184 -22.03 2.91 -1.67
N MET A 185 -20.74 3.25 -1.71
CA MET A 185 -20.03 3.54 -2.96
C MET A 185 -20.02 2.33 -3.89
N LEU A 186 -19.66 1.15 -3.38
CA LEU A 186 -19.66 -0.10 -4.17
C LEU A 186 -21.07 -0.41 -4.69
N GLN A 187 -22.09 -0.30 -3.83
CA GLN A 187 -23.48 -0.48 -4.21
C GLN A 187 -23.91 0.46 -5.35
N HIS A 188 -23.60 1.76 -5.26
CA HIS A 188 -23.97 2.73 -6.29
C HIS A 188 -23.18 2.57 -7.59
N MET A 189 -21.94 2.08 -7.50
CA MET A 189 -21.15 1.71 -8.68
C MET A 189 -21.61 0.39 -9.31
N GLY A 190 -22.56 -0.32 -8.69
CA GLY A 190 -23.02 -1.63 -9.15
C GLY A 190 -21.99 -2.73 -8.97
N VAL A 191 -21.05 -2.57 -8.02
CA VAL A 191 -20.04 -3.60 -7.72
C VAL A 191 -20.52 -4.41 -6.52
N PRO A 192 -20.91 -5.69 -6.71
CA PRO A 192 -21.22 -6.56 -5.59
C PRO A 192 -19.99 -6.78 -4.72
N TYR A 193 -20.21 -6.87 -3.41
CA TYR A 193 -19.13 -7.04 -2.47
C TYR A 193 -19.50 -7.96 -1.32
N GLU A 194 -18.47 -8.56 -0.73
CA GLU A 194 -18.55 -9.27 0.55
C GLU A 194 -17.37 -8.94 1.44
N ILE A 195 -17.56 -9.11 2.75
CA ILE A 195 -16.47 -9.04 3.71
C ILE A 195 -15.72 -10.36 3.64
N LEU A 196 -14.39 -10.31 3.48
CA LEU A 196 -13.55 -11.51 3.53
C LEU A 196 -13.48 -12.04 4.97
N PRO A 197 -13.92 -13.28 5.24
CA PRO A 197 -13.75 -13.90 6.55
C PRO A 197 -12.27 -14.14 6.86
N ASP A 198 -11.91 -14.06 8.13
CA ASP A 198 -10.55 -14.27 8.66
C ASP A 198 -10.22 -15.75 8.91
N TYR A 199 -11.01 -16.67 8.37
CA TYR A 199 -10.81 -18.12 8.49
C TYR A 199 -11.01 -18.84 7.16
N ALA A 200 -10.43 -20.04 7.07
CA ALA A 200 -10.26 -20.83 5.85
C ALA A 200 -11.57 -21.14 5.11
N GLU A 201 -12.56 -21.69 5.81
CA GLU A 201 -13.83 -22.15 5.24
C GLU A 201 -14.65 -21.00 4.69
N GLY A 202 -14.77 -19.91 5.46
CA GLY A 202 -15.49 -18.71 5.04
C GLY A 202 -14.82 -18.03 3.84
N ALA A 203 -13.48 -17.96 3.83
CA ALA A 203 -12.75 -17.44 2.68
C ALA A 203 -13.01 -18.29 1.42
N PHE A 204 -13.04 -19.63 1.55
CA PHE A 204 -13.37 -20.52 0.43
C PHE A 204 -14.77 -20.26 -0.13
N GLU A 205 -15.79 -20.11 0.74
CA GLU A 205 -17.17 -19.86 0.34
C GLU A 205 -17.32 -18.53 -0.41
N VAL A 206 -16.80 -17.45 0.16
CA VAL A 206 -16.90 -16.10 -0.41
C VAL A 206 -16.12 -16.00 -1.73
N ILE A 207 -14.92 -16.58 -1.81
CA ILE A 207 -14.14 -16.59 -3.06
C ILE A 207 -14.87 -17.40 -4.14
N THR A 208 -15.37 -18.59 -3.81
CA THR A 208 -16.12 -19.41 -4.77
C THR A 208 -17.32 -18.65 -5.33
N LYS A 209 -18.05 -17.95 -4.47
CA LYS A 209 -19.19 -17.11 -4.85
C LYS A 209 -18.76 -15.94 -5.72
N ALA A 210 -17.68 -15.23 -5.36
CA ALA A 210 -17.14 -14.11 -6.13
C ALA A 210 -16.76 -14.53 -7.56
N TYR A 211 -16.04 -15.64 -7.74
CA TYR A 211 -15.66 -16.10 -9.07
C TYR A 211 -16.86 -16.60 -9.89
N ALA A 212 -17.79 -17.35 -9.28
CA ALA A 212 -19.01 -17.75 -9.96
C ALA A 212 -19.81 -16.54 -10.46
N HIS A 213 -19.85 -15.46 -9.67
CA HIS A 213 -20.47 -14.20 -10.05
C HIS A 213 -19.74 -13.53 -11.23
N MET A 214 -18.43 -13.28 -11.09
CA MET A 214 -17.62 -12.63 -12.13
C MET A 214 -17.65 -13.40 -13.47
N GLU A 215 -17.66 -14.74 -13.42
CA GLU A 215 -17.74 -15.58 -14.61
C GLU A 215 -19.10 -15.51 -15.30
N LYS A 216 -20.18 -15.44 -14.52
CA LYS A 216 -21.57 -15.41 -15.01
C LYS A 216 -21.99 -14.03 -15.49
N GLU A 217 -21.79 -13.02 -14.66
CA GLU A 217 -22.28 -11.66 -14.88
C GLU A 217 -21.29 -10.78 -15.65
N LYS A 218 -20.01 -11.21 -15.76
CA LYS A 218 -18.95 -10.48 -16.48
C LYS A 218 -18.73 -9.06 -15.94
N GLU A 219 -18.72 -8.93 -14.62
CA GLU A 219 -18.49 -7.66 -13.93
C GLU A 219 -17.52 -7.83 -12.77
N PRO A 220 -16.94 -6.73 -12.25
CA PRO A 220 -16.09 -6.77 -11.07
C PRO A 220 -16.81 -7.25 -9.81
N PHE A 221 -16.08 -7.89 -8.91
CA PHE A 221 -16.56 -8.26 -7.57
C PHE A 221 -15.55 -7.80 -6.51
N ALA A 222 -16.02 -7.23 -5.41
CA ALA A 222 -15.17 -6.71 -4.34
C ALA A 222 -15.14 -7.59 -3.08
N LEU A 223 -13.96 -7.76 -2.52
CA LEU A 223 -13.74 -8.33 -1.19
C LEU A 223 -13.23 -7.24 -0.26
N LEU A 224 -14.00 -6.91 0.76
CA LEU A 224 -13.62 -5.98 1.81
C LEU A 224 -12.81 -6.73 2.88
N VAL A 225 -11.55 -6.34 3.06
CA VAL A 225 -10.62 -6.92 4.03
C VAL A 225 -10.55 -6.04 5.25
N LYS A 226 -10.87 -6.61 6.42
CA LYS A 226 -10.84 -5.88 7.68
C LYS A 226 -9.42 -5.87 8.26
N LYS A 227 -9.23 -5.04 9.28
CA LYS A 227 -8.01 -5.06 10.08
C LYS A 227 -7.84 -6.44 10.72
N GLU A 228 -6.61 -6.96 10.66
CA GLU A 228 -6.25 -8.27 11.20
C GLU A 228 -7.10 -9.40 10.59
N THR A 229 -7.26 -9.41 9.26
CA THR A 229 -7.83 -10.56 8.54
C THR A 229 -6.76 -11.62 8.23
N PHE A 230 -5.53 -11.20 7.89
CA PHE A 230 -4.45 -12.11 7.50
C PHE A 230 -3.47 -12.39 8.64
N GLU A 231 -2.90 -13.61 8.66
CA GLU A 231 -1.73 -13.93 9.47
C GLU A 231 -0.54 -13.06 9.04
N THR A 232 0.41 -12.82 9.97
CA THR A 232 1.58 -12.01 9.67
C THR A 232 2.50 -12.71 8.67
N TYR A 233 2.89 -11.99 7.63
CA TYR A 233 3.88 -12.45 6.66
C TYR A 233 4.89 -11.34 6.40
N ARG A 234 6.18 -11.69 6.52
CA ARG A 234 7.27 -10.74 6.25
C ARG A 234 7.79 -10.97 4.84
N LEU A 235 7.87 -9.88 4.08
CA LEU A 235 8.48 -9.87 2.75
C LEU A 235 9.91 -10.43 2.84
N ALA A 236 10.19 -11.49 2.09
CA ALA A 236 11.49 -12.14 2.05
C ALA A 236 12.40 -11.52 0.97
N MET A 237 11.82 -11.08 -0.14
CA MET A 237 12.54 -10.38 -1.20
C MET A 237 13.10 -9.05 -0.69
N GLN A 238 14.39 -8.81 -0.96
CA GLN A 238 14.99 -7.50 -0.73
C GLN A 238 14.60 -6.57 -1.88
N ALA A 239 13.90 -5.49 -1.55
CA ALA A 239 13.66 -4.41 -2.50
C ALA A 239 15.00 -3.81 -2.93
N GLU A 240 15.12 -3.47 -4.21
CA GLU A 240 16.20 -2.62 -4.67
C GLU A 240 15.96 -1.22 -4.09
N VAL A 241 16.82 -0.82 -3.16
CA VAL A 241 16.73 0.45 -2.43
C VAL A 241 18.07 1.15 -2.46
N PHE A 242 18.07 2.46 -2.17
CA PHE A 242 19.32 3.18 -2.05
C PHE A 242 20.08 2.78 -0.78
N SER A 243 21.41 2.79 -0.88
CA SER A 243 22.32 2.50 0.22
C SER A 243 23.60 3.34 0.10
N GLY A 244 24.19 3.70 1.22
CA GLY A 244 25.46 4.44 1.31
C GLY A 244 25.69 4.91 2.73
N GLU A 245 26.95 4.96 3.17
CA GLU A 245 27.30 5.34 4.55
C GLU A 245 26.98 6.81 4.87
N ASP A 246 26.97 7.67 3.85
CA ASP A 246 26.72 9.11 3.97
C ASP A 246 25.28 9.51 3.61
N MET A 247 24.45 8.55 3.21
CA MET A 247 23.04 8.77 2.86
C MET A 247 22.19 9.00 4.11
N LEU A 248 21.23 9.91 3.97
CA LEU A 248 20.33 10.31 5.05
C LEU A 248 19.03 9.52 4.99
N HIS A 249 18.44 9.27 6.15
CA HIS A 249 17.03 8.91 6.27
C HIS A 249 16.13 10.12 6.00
N ARG A 250 14.85 9.85 5.74
CA ARG A 250 13.83 10.87 5.49
C ARG A 250 13.78 11.94 6.59
N GLU A 251 13.76 11.54 7.86
CA GLU A 251 13.68 12.46 8.99
C GLU A 251 14.88 13.43 9.06
N GLU A 252 16.10 12.95 8.80
CA GLU A 252 17.31 13.80 8.74
C GLU A 252 17.26 14.80 7.57
N ILE A 253 16.69 14.40 6.43
CA ILE A 253 16.47 15.31 5.29
C ILE A 253 15.43 16.39 5.63
N LEU A 254 14.35 16.02 6.34
CA LEU A 254 13.33 16.96 6.79
C LEU A 254 13.91 17.98 7.77
N GLU A 255 14.83 17.55 8.65
CA GLU A 255 15.55 18.45 9.56
C GLU A 255 16.39 19.48 8.80
N GLU A 256 17.21 19.05 7.83
CA GLU A 256 18.01 19.95 6.98
C GLU A 256 17.11 20.92 6.16
N LEU A 257 15.94 20.44 5.71
CA LEU A 257 14.95 21.24 4.98
C LEU A 257 14.40 22.39 5.83
N ILE A 258 13.93 22.13 7.05
CA ILE A 258 13.33 23.16 7.90
C ILE A 258 14.37 24.14 8.44
N GLU A 259 15.64 23.76 8.51
CA GLU A 259 16.75 24.66 8.84
C GLU A 259 17.09 25.59 7.66
N CYS A 260 17.04 25.07 6.43
CA CYS A 260 17.28 25.88 5.23
C CYS A 260 16.10 26.85 4.93
N PHE A 261 14.87 26.40 5.21
CA PHE A 261 13.61 27.10 4.92
C PHE A 261 12.76 27.32 6.20
N PRO A 262 13.25 28.13 7.16
CA PRO A 262 12.63 28.22 8.49
C PRO A 262 11.25 28.88 8.49
N SER A 263 10.93 29.71 7.49
CA SER A 263 9.72 30.53 7.42
C SER A 263 8.81 30.20 6.23
N SER A 264 9.26 29.37 5.29
CA SER A 264 8.49 29.08 4.08
C SER A 264 7.33 28.15 4.43
N PRO A 265 6.08 28.46 4.04
CA PRO A 265 4.99 27.50 4.14
C PRO A 265 5.31 26.25 3.34
N LEU A 266 5.05 25.09 3.94
CA LEU A 266 5.32 23.79 3.35
C LEU A 266 4.07 22.91 3.30
N VAL A 267 4.02 22.08 2.27
CA VAL A 267 3.03 21.03 2.10
C VAL A 267 3.79 19.71 2.07
N THR A 268 3.50 18.81 3.00
CA THR A 268 4.10 17.48 3.04
C THR A 268 3.13 16.42 2.55
N THR A 269 3.68 15.38 1.92
CA THR A 269 2.91 14.21 1.49
C THR A 269 2.45 13.34 2.66
N THR A 270 1.53 12.42 2.37
CA THR A 270 0.94 11.51 3.35
C THR A 270 1.93 10.46 3.87
N GLY A 271 1.54 9.77 4.95
CA GLY A 271 2.33 8.72 5.56
C GLY A 271 3.33 9.26 6.58
N PHE A 272 4.53 8.68 6.61
CA PHE A 272 5.53 8.98 7.64
C PHE A 272 6.14 10.38 7.51
N THR A 273 6.26 10.94 6.29
CA THR A 273 6.77 12.29 6.06
C THR A 273 6.04 13.35 6.90
N SER A 274 4.70 13.35 6.87
CA SER A 274 3.89 14.28 7.66
C SER A 274 4.06 14.07 9.18
N ARG A 275 4.31 12.85 9.63
CA ARG A 275 4.46 12.53 11.06
C ARG A 275 5.83 12.95 11.59
N GLU A 276 6.89 12.65 10.83
CA GLU A 276 8.26 13.07 11.15
C GLU A 276 8.36 14.59 11.15
N MET A 277 7.77 15.28 10.16
CA MET A 277 7.69 16.75 10.15
C MET A 277 7.01 17.28 11.42
N PHE A 278 5.88 16.69 11.82
CA PHE A 278 5.19 17.07 13.05
C PHE A 278 6.09 16.89 14.28
N GLU A 279 6.71 15.73 14.45
CA GLU A 279 7.58 15.50 15.62
C GLU A 279 8.83 16.39 15.64
N LEU A 280 9.43 16.67 14.48
CA LEU A 280 10.56 17.59 14.36
C LEU A 280 10.19 19.00 14.83
N ARG A 281 9.01 19.51 14.46
CA ARG A 281 8.52 20.81 14.96
C ARG A 281 8.34 20.81 16.47
N VAL A 282 7.77 19.73 17.03
CA VAL A 282 7.61 19.57 18.49
C VAL A 282 8.97 19.58 19.18
N GLN A 283 9.93 18.81 18.69
CA GLN A 283 11.28 18.70 19.25
C GLN A 283 12.02 20.04 19.22
N LYS A 284 11.88 20.82 18.15
CA LYS A 284 12.51 22.14 18.00
C LYS A 284 11.70 23.28 18.64
N GLY A 285 10.55 23.00 19.27
CA GLY A 285 9.68 24.01 19.87
C GLY A 285 9.11 25.02 18.86
N GLN A 286 8.90 24.57 17.61
CA GLN A 286 8.44 25.39 16.49
C GLN A 286 6.93 25.25 16.30
N SER A 287 6.31 26.29 15.73
CA SER A 287 4.89 26.25 15.36
C SER A 287 4.63 25.30 14.19
N HIS A 288 3.50 24.60 14.22
CA HIS A 288 2.98 23.82 13.09
C HIS A 288 2.26 24.69 12.04
N GLY A 289 2.11 25.99 12.27
CA GLY A 289 1.37 26.89 11.37
C GLY A 289 1.99 27.01 9.97
N HIS A 290 3.28 26.67 9.80
CA HIS A 290 3.91 26.64 8.48
C HIS A 290 3.59 25.37 7.69
N ASP A 291 3.01 24.35 8.31
CA ASP A 291 2.98 23.01 7.76
C ASP A 291 1.54 22.58 7.44
N PHE A 292 1.23 22.39 6.16
CA PHE A 292 0.05 21.63 5.77
C PHE A 292 0.41 20.16 5.66
N LEU A 293 -0.04 19.37 6.65
CA LEU A 293 0.25 17.94 6.73
C LEU A 293 -0.82 17.15 6.00
N THR A 294 -0.52 16.69 4.79
CA THR A 294 -1.50 15.99 3.94
C THR A 294 -1.75 14.58 4.48
N VAL A 295 -2.76 14.40 5.32
CA VAL A 295 -3.02 13.10 6.00
C VAL A 295 -3.60 12.00 5.10
N GLY A 296 -4.24 12.37 3.98
CA GLY A 296 -4.82 11.46 2.98
C GLY A 296 -4.54 11.96 1.56
N SER A 297 -5.27 11.51 0.54
CA SER A 297 -5.11 12.03 -0.84
C SER A 297 -3.68 11.89 -1.39
N MET A 298 -3.10 10.68 -1.27
CA MET A 298 -1.76 10.38 -1.79
C MET A 298 -1.62 10.82 -3.26
N GLY A 299 -0.45 11.38 -3.60
CA GLY A 299 -0.16 11.91 -4.93
C GLY A 299 -0.62 13.35 -5.18
N HIS A 300 -1.40 13.96 -4.28
CA HIS A 300 -1.86 15.34 -4.47
C HIS A 300 -1.01 16.42 -3.78
N CYS A 301 0.04 16.04 -3.03
CA CYS A 301 0.92 16.98 -2.34
C CYS A 301 1.41 18.12 -3.25
N SER A 302 1.99 17.77 -4.39
CA SER A 302 2.48 18.73 -5.38
C SER A 302 1.38 19.61 -6.00
N SER A 303 0.18 19.07 -6.19
CA SER A 303 -0.97 19.85 -6.70
C SER A 303 -1.53 20.82 -5.65
N ILE A 304 -1.59 20.40 -4.38
CA ILE A 304 -2.01 21.27 -3.26
C ILE A 304 -1.03 22.42 -3.11
N ALA A 305 0.28 22.13 -3.07
CA ALA A 305 1.32 23.15 -2.95
C ALA A 305 1.30 24.12 -4.14
N LEU A 306 1.03 23.63 -5.36
CA LEU A 306 0.88 24.48 -6.53
C LEU A 306 -0.29 25.47 -6.36
N GLY A 307 -1.41 25.00 -5.82
CA GLY A 307 -2.56 25.84 -5.49
C GLY A 307 -2.22 26.95 -4.49
N VAL A 308 -1.40 26.64 -3.48
CA VAL A 308 -0.90 27.64 -2.52
C VAL A 308 0.00 28.67 -3.22
N ALA A 309 0.95 28.23 -4.04
CA ALA A 309 1.89 29.11 -4.75
C ALA A 309 1.20 30.01 -5.79
N LEU A 310 0.10 29.56 -6.39
CA LEU A 310 -0.75 30.39 -7.26
C LEU A 310 -1.45 31.51 -6.49
N ALA A 311 -1.82 31.26 -5.23
CA ALA A 311 -2.62 32.19 -4.42
C ALA A 311 -1.79 33.15 -3.57
N ARG A 312 -0.48 32.91 -3.45
CA ARG A 312 0.42 33.63 -2.53
C ARG A 312 1.76 33.96 -3.19
N PRO A 313 2.31 35.16 -2.97
CA PRO A 313 3.60 35.55 -3.56
C PRO A 313 4.80 34.91 -2.87
N GLN A 314 4.67 34.55 -1.58
CA GLN A 314 5.73 33.93 -0.79
C GLN A 314 6.17 32.58 -1.36
N GLU A 315 7.40 32.18 -1.03
CA GLU A 315 7.96 30.89 -1.40
C GLU A 315 7.18 29.73 -0.75
N VAL A 316 6.83 28.72 -1.55
CA VAL A 316 6.12 27.51 -1.10
C VAL A 316 6.98 26.29 -1.35
N LEU A 317 7.15 25.48 -0.31
CA LEU A 317 7.81 24.18 -0.39
C LEU A 317 6.80 23.05 -0.55
N CYS A 318 6.98 22.25 -1.59
CA CYS A 318 6.35 20.94 -1.70
C CYS A 318 7.37 19.87 -1.27
N ILE A 319 7.03 19.08 -0.26
CA ILE A 319 7.83 17.97 0.24
C ILE A 319 7.08 16.67 -0.07
N ASP A 320 7.34 16.13 -1.26
CA ASP A 320 6.69 14.93 -1.78
C ASP A 320 7.52 13.67 -1.54
N GLY A 321 6.90 12.52 -1.77
CA GLY A 321 7.54 11.21 -1.75
C GLY A 321 7.53 10.59 -3.14
N ASP A 322 8.48 9.71 -3.43
CA ASP A 322 8.57 9.00 -4.71
C ASP A 322 7.28 8.25 -5.08
N GLY A 323 6.69 7.47 -4.17
CA GLY A 323 5.44 6.75 -4.45
C GLY A 323 4.28 7.68 -4.77
N ALA A 324 4.19 8.84 -4.10
CA ALA A 324 3.16 9.84 -4.35
C ALA A 324 3.41 10.61 -5.66
N GLY A 325 4.66 11.00 -5.93
CA GLY A 325 5.05 11.64 -7.18
C GLY A 325 4.81 10.74 -8.41
N LEU A 326 5.06 9.43 -8.30
CA LEU A 326 4.73 8.45 -9.33
C LEU A 326 3.21 8.36 -9.57
N MET A 327 2.40 8.35 -8.50
CA MET A 327 0.94 8.19 -8.57
C MET A 327 0.27 9.24 -9.45
N HIS A 328 0.70 10.50 -9.34
CA HIS A 328 0.16 11.63 -10.09
C HIS A 328 1.26 12.44 -10.78
N MET A 329 2.15 11.74 -11.51
CA MET A 329 3.24 12.37 -12.25
C MET A 329 2.78 13.43 -13.28
N GLY A 330 1.52 13.40 -13.72
CA GLY A 330 0.93 14.46 -14.54
C GLY A 330 0.99 15.85 -13.91
N ALA A 331 1.06 15.95 -12.57
CA ALA A 331 1.25 17.21 -11.86
C ALA A 331 2.58 17.90 -12.23
N PHE A 332 3.63 17.16 -12.59
CA PHE A 332 4.91 17.72 -12.99
C PHE A 332 4.76 18.61 -14.22
N ALA A 333 3.98 18.18 -15.21
CA ALA A 333 3.71 18.97 -16.42
C ALA A 333 2.94 20.26 -16.10
N THR A 334 1.94 20.18 -15.21
CA THR A 334 1.18 21.35 -14.77
C THR A 334 2.07 22.36 -14.04
N ILE A 335 2.93 21.88 -13.13
CA ILE A 335 3.85 22.74 -12.36
C ILE A 335 4.90 23.37 -13.26
N GLY A 336 5.57 22.60 -14.12
CA GLY A 336 6.60 23.14 -15.00
C GLY A 336 6.04 24.22 -15.94
N ASN A 337 4.83 24.00 -16.48
CA ASN A 337 4.15 24.98 -17.32
C ASN A 337 3.63 26.22 -16.56
N SER A 338 3.49 26.16 -15.24
CA SER A 338 3.03 27.31 -14.44
C SER A 338 4.01 28.47 -14.45
N GLY A 339 5.32 28.20 -14.59
CA GLY A 339 6.36 29.24 -14.52
C GLY A 339 6.47 29.98 -13.18
N LEU A 340 5.87 29.45 -12.10
CA LEU A 340 5.85 30.09 -10.79
C LEU A 340 7.23 30.15 -10.12
N ARG A 341 7.74 31.38 -9.98
CA ARG A 341 9.06 31.67 -9.40
C ARG A 341 9.19 31.35 -7.91
N ASN A 342 8.07 31.22 -7.21
CA ASN A 342 7.99 30.96 -5.78
C ASN A 342 7.74 29.48 -5.44
N PHE A 343 7.80 28.56 -6.42
CA PHE A 343 7.53 27.13 -6.20
C PHE A 343 8.80 26.28 -6.11
N LYS A 344 8.97 25.53 -5.01
CA LYS A 344 10.07 24.56 -4.82
C LYS A 344 9.50 23.16 -4.60
N HIS A 345 9.89 22.21 -5.44
CA HIS A 345 9.47 20.82 -5.34
C HIS A 345 10.63 19.95 -4.87
N VAL A 346 10.55 19.45 -3.64
CA VAL A 346 11.50 18.50 -3.08
C VAL A 346 10.83 17.14 -3.03
N LEU A 347 11.40 16.15 -3.70
CA LEU A 347 10.93 14.77 -3.69
C LEU A 347 11.94 13.91 -2.93
N ILE A 348 11.51 13.35 -1.80
CA ILE A 348 12.33 12.42 -1.01
C ILE A 348 12.09 11.01 -1.56
N ASN A 349 13.13 10.43 -2.13
CA ASN A 349 13.07 9.14 -2.80
C ASN A 349 13.78 8.06 -1.97
N ASN A 350 13.02 7.26 -1.22
CA ASN A 350 13.54 6.11 -0.48
C ASN A 350 13.23 4.76 -1.14
N ALA A 351 12.68 4.78 -2.37
CA ALA A 351 12.37 3.62 -3.19
C ALA A 351 11.33 2.63 -2.65
N VAL A 352 10.62 2.97 -1.57
CA VAL A 352 9.67 2.06 -0.93
C VAL A 352 8.41 2.76 -0.40
N HIS A 353 7.29 2.04 -0.43
CA HIS A 353 6.07 2.40 0.28
C HIS A 353 6.21 2.11 1.80
N ASP A 354 7.08 2.87 2.44
CA ASP A 354 7.55 2.70 3.82
C ASP A 354 6.39 2.66 4.85
N SER A 355 5.36 3.49 4.64
CA SER A 355 4.23 3.65 5.56
C SER A 355 3.22 2.50 5.56
N VAL A 356 3.27 1.59 4.57
CA VAL A 356 2.25 0.55 4.35
C VAL A 356 2.81 -0.87 4.24
N GLY A 357 4.14 -1.05 4.29
CA GLY A 357 4.75 -2.38 4.32
C GLY A 357 6.11 -2.51 3.66
N GLY A 358 6.65 -1.43 3.08
CA GLY A 358 8.00 -1.41 2.50
C GLY A 358 8.10 -2.05 1.11
N GLN A 359 7.00 -2.20 0.39
CA GLN A 359 7.02 -2.68 -0.99
C GLN A 359 7.75 -1.66 -1.91
N PRO A 360 8.50 -2.12 -2.92
CA PRO A 360 9.25 -1.24 -3.81
C PRO A 360 8.31 -0.36 -4.64
N THR A 361 8.69 0.90 -4.82
CA THR A 361 7.97 1.84 -5.71
C THR A 361 8.43 1.74 -7.16
N GLY A 362 9.60 1.13 -7.40
CA GLY A 362 10.26 1.10 -8.71
C GLY A 362 10.99 2.41 -9.08
N SER A 363 11.05 3.36 -8.15
CA SER A 363 11.61 4.70 -8.37
C SER A 363 13.13 4.73 -8.57
N VAL A 364 13.87 3.69 -8.18
CA VAL A 364 15.34 3.57 -8.36
C VAL A 364 15.75 3.80 -9.82
N ASN A 365 14.91 3.34 -10.74
CA ASN A 365 15.19 3.36 -12.18
C ASN A 365 14.66 4.62 -12.89
N ILE A 366 14.16 5.63 -12.15
CA ILE A 366 13.55 6.83 -12.70
C ILE A 366 14.51 8.02 -12.62
N ASP A 367 14.72 8.70 -13.75
CA ASP A 367 15.39 10.01 -13.80
C ASP A 367 14.36 11.12 -13.50
N PHE A 368 13.99 11.31 -12.23
CA PHE A 368 13.07 12.37 -11.83
C PHE A 368 13.52 13.77 -12.25
N PRO A 369 14.81 14.17 -12.10
CA PRO A 369 15.27 15.45 -12.62
C PRO A 369 15.09 15.57 -14.14
N GLY A 370 15.34 14.49 -14.90
CA GLY A 370 15.09 14.43 -16.33
C GLY A 370 13.61 14.62 -16.67
N VAL A 371 12.72 13.94 -15.96
CA VAL A 371 11.26 14.11 -16.08
C VAL A 371 10.86 15.56 -15.78
N ALA A 372 11.33 16.13 -14.68
CA ALA A 372 11.04 17.51 -14.31
C ALA A 372 11.51 18.51 -15.37
N ARG A 373 12.73 18.36 -15.91
CA ARG A 373 13.22 19.19 -17.04
C ARG A 373 12.33 19.05 -18.27
N ALA A 374 11.97 17.83 -18.64
CA ALA A 374 11.08 17.57 -19.78
C ALA A 374 9.67 18.15 -19.57
N CYS A 375 9.22 18.27 -18.32
CA CYS A 375 7.96 18.89 -17.95
C CYS A 375 8.02 20.43 -17.80
N GLY A 376 9.18 21.06 -17.98
CA GLY A 376 9.31 22.52 -18.01
C GLY A 376 9.80 23.19 -16.72
N TYR A 377 10.27 22.41 -15.72
CA TYR A 377 10.93 22.99 -14.54
C TYR A 377 12.20 23.77 -14.95
N LYS A 378 12.45 24.90 -14.29
CA LYS A 378 13.58 25.79 -14.62
C LYS A 378 14.92 25.25 -14.17
N GLU A 379 14.91 24.55 -13.05
CA GLU A 379 16.07 23.86 -12.48
C GLU A 379 15.59 22.52 -11.94
N ALA A 380 16.40 21.49 -12.12
CA ALA A 380 16.11 20.15 -11.63
C ALA A 380 17.39 19.45 -11.22
N MET A 381 17.50 19.16 -9.94
CA MET A 381 18.70 18.64 -9.30
C MET A 381 18.44 17.28 -8.67
N ARG A 382 19.52 16.54 -8.46
CA ARG A 382 19.57 15.33 -7.65
C ARG A 382 20.65 15.51 -6.61
N ALA A 383 20.37 15.10 -5.38
CA ALA A 383 21.35 15.04 -4.31
C ALA A 383 21.39 13.64 -3.70
N ARG A 384 22.60 13.18 -3.41
CA ARG A 384 22.88 11.95 -2.68
C ARG A 384 23.86 12.24 -1.55
N GLY A 385 23.52 11.80 -0.34
CA GLY A 385 24.38 11.97 0.82
C GLY A 385 24.30 13.36 1.45
N ALA A 386 24.73 13.45 2.71
CA ALA A 386 24.50 14.63 3.54
C ALA A 386 25.11 15.93 2.98
N HIS A 387 26.29 15.86 2.36
CA HIS A 387 26.95 17.03 1.78
C HIS A 387 26.18 17.59 0.57
N GLU A 388 25.89 16.73 -0.42
CA GLU A 388 25.16 17.14 -1.61
C GLU A 388 23.75 17.64 -1.26
N VAL A 389 23.09 17.04 -0.26
CA VAL A 389 21.78 17.51 0.23
C VAL A 389 21.89 18.95 0.70
N ARG A 390 22.84 19.28 1.59
CA ARG A 390 23.02 20.65 2.08
C ARG A 390 23.35 21.64 0.96
N GLU A 391 24.19 21.27 0.02
CA GLU A 391 24.52 22.13 -1.13
C GLU A 391 23.32 22.35 -2.05
N ALA A 392 22.59 21.28 -2.37
CA ALA A 392 21.42 21.34 -3.23
C ALA A 392 20.28 22.14 -2.59
N LEU A 393 20.09 22.05 -1.27
CA LEU A 393 19.10 22.87 -0.56
C LEU A 393 19.45 24.36 -0.59
N ARG A 394 20.73 24.72 -0.38
CA ARG A 394 21.18 26.12 -0.53
C ARG A 394 20.97 26.63 -1.94
N LYS A 395 21.38 25.85 -2.96
CA LYS A 395 21.14 26.20 -4.36
C LYS A 395 19.64 26.33 -4.67
N LEU A 396 18.81 25.41 -4.16
CA LEU A 396 17.36 25.42 -4.34
C LEU A 396 16.75 26.70 -3.76
N LYS A 397 17.18 27.13 -2.57
CA LYS A 397 16.75 28.37 -1.93
C LYS A 397 17.02 29.59 -2.81
N ASP A 398 18.24 29.69 -3.35
CA ASP A 398 18.67 30.85 -4.13
C ASP A 398 18.14 30.88 -5.58
N THR A 399 17.56 29.78 -6.08
CA THR A 399 17.14 29.66 -7.48
C THR A 399 15.63 29.94 -7.68
N PRO A 400 15.21 30.92 -8.49
CA PRO A 400 13.79 31.14 -8.79
C PRO A 400 13.11 29.91 -9.43
N GLY A 401 11.91 29.59 -8.97
CA GLY A 401 11.12 28.44 -9.40
C GLY A 401 10.52 28.51 -10.81
N PRO A 402 9.79 27.44 -11.23
CA PRO A 402 9.60 26.20 -10.49
C PRO A 402 10.89 25.36 -10.52
N CYS A 403 11.36 24.99 -9.34
CA CYS A 403 12.56 24.17 -9.16
C CYS A 403 12.20 22.78 -8.67
N PHE A 404 12.96 21.77 -9.09
CA PHE A 404 12.83 20.39 -8.63
C PHE A 404 14.14 19.92 -7.98
N LEU A 405 14.03 19.21 -6.87
CA LEU A 405 15.13 18.54 -6.20
C LEU A 405 14.69 17.14 -5.80
N GLU A 406 15.29 16.12 -6.41
CA GLU A 406 15.23 14.76 -5.89
C GLU A 406 16.32 14.57 -4.82
N ILE A 407 15.93 14.08 -3.65
CA ILE A 407 16.86 13.64 -2.62
C ILE A 407 16.72 12.13 -2.46
N GLN A 408 17.78 11.39 -2.79
CA GLN A 408 17.80 9.94 -2.56
C GLN A 408 18.06 9.65 -1.09
N ALA A 409 17.24 8.80 -0.48
CA ALA A 409 17.19 8.58 0.95
C ALA A 409 17.24 7.09 1.31
N LEU A 410 17.69 6.79 2.53
CA LEU A 410 17.57 5.46 3.12
C LEU A 410 16.12 5.17 3.51
N PRO A 411 15.64 3.92 3.35
CA PRO A 411 14.32 3.52 3.83
C PRO A 411 14.28 3.45 5.36
N GLY A 412 13.07 3.48 5.93
CA GLY A 412 12.82 3.32 7.36
C GLY A 412 12.43 4.60 8.08
N ALA A 413 11.89 4.39 9.29
CA ALA A 413 11.48 5.41 10.23
C ALA A 413 11.76 4.91 11.66
N ARG A 414 11.76 5.83 12.64
CA ARG A 414 11.90 5.45 14.05
C ARG A 414 10.76 4.52 14.50
N ALA A 415 11.08 3.56 15.35
CA ALA A 415 10.12 2.58 15.86
C ALA A 415 9.04 3.21 16.76
N ASP A 416 9.34 4.36 17.36
CA ASP A 416 8.48 5.13 18.25
C ASP A 416 7.79 6.31 17.55
N LEU A 417 7.85 6.40 16.21
CA LEU A 417 7.20 7.48 15.45
C LEU A 417 5.69 7.51 15.74
N GLY A 418 5.27 8.58 16.41
CA GLY A 418 3.91 8.86 16.83
C GLY A 418 3.04 9.41 15.72
N ARG A 419 1.89 9.96 16.12
CA ARG A 419 0.91 10.60 15.23
C ARG A 419 0.72 12.06 15.65
N PRO A 420 0.37 12.95 14.71
CA PRO A 420 0.00 14.33 15.05
C PRO A 420 -1.03 14.37 16.17
N THR A 421 -0.78 15.20 17.18
CA THR A 421 -1.64 15.34 18.36
C THR A 421 -2.69 16.44 18.19
N THR A 422 -2.56 17.28 17.16
CA THR A 422 -3.55 18.28 16.75
C THR A 422 -4.56 17.70 15.76
N SER A 423 -5.76 18.27 15.72
CA SER A 423 -6.76 17.88 14.73
C SER A 423 -6.42 18.41 13.33
N THR A 424 -6.96 17.75 12.30
CA THR A 424 -6.78 18.19 10.91
C THR A 424 -7.41 19.56 10.64
N HIS A 425 -8.47 19.92 11.36
CA HIS A 425 -9.06 21.26 11.27
C HIS A 425 -8.13 22.32 11.85
N GLU A 426 -7.58 22.09 13.05
CA GLU A 426 -6.61 23.00 13.67
C GLU A 426 -5.35 23.17 12.80
N ASN A 427 -4.81 22.08 12.23
CA ASN A 427 -3.67 22.17 11.30
C ASN A 427 -4.01 23.02 10.06
N LYS A 428 -5.18 22.78 9.45
CA LYS A 428 -5.64 23.54 8.28
C LYS A 428 -5.87 25.01 8.63
N ASP A 429 -6.53 25.33 9.74
CA ASP A 429 -6.81 26.71 10.15
C ASP A 429 -5.52 27.45 10.49
N ALA A 430 -4.60 26.84 11.25
CA ALA A 430 -3.29 27.44 11.56
C ALA A 430 -2.47 27.72 10.30
N PHE A 431 -2.48 26.81 9.32
CA PHE A 431 -1.83 27.03 8.02
C PHE A 431 -2.48 28.17 7.24
N MET A 432 -3.81 28.23 7.20
CA MET A 432 -4.53 29.30 6.51
C MET A 432 -4.29 30.67 7.15
N ASP A 433 -4.23 30.75 8.47
CA ASP A 433 -3.99 31.99 9.19
C ASP A 433 -2.56 32.50 8.94
N LEU A 434 -1.57 31.61 8.96
CA LEU A 434 -0.20 31.96 8.61
C LEU A 434 -0.08 32.49 7.17
N LEU A 435 -0.77 31.86 6.21
CA LEU A 435 -0.79 32.33 4.82
C LEU A 435 -1.51 33.68 4.64
N ARG A 436 -2.26 34.18 5.62
CA ARG A 436 -2.93 35.50 5.55
C ARG A 436 -2.08 36.62 6.15
N GLU A 437 -1.04 36.29 6.92
CA GLU A 437 -0.16 37.30 7.48
C GLU A 437 0.57 38.03 6.34
N PRO A 438 0.64 39.37 6.36
CA PRO A 438 1.46 40.12 5.41
C PRO A 438 2.93 39.69 5.57
N GLU A 439 3.67 39.56 4.46
CA GLU A 439 5.13 39.45 4.53
C GLU A 439 5.65 40.65 5.32
N LYS A 440 6.33 40.37 6.46
CA LYS A 440 6.89 41.39 7.35
C LYS A 440 8.12 42.07 6.78
#